data_AF-A0A3D0Z3A1-F1
#
_entry.id   AF-A0A3D0Z3A1-F1
#
_cell.length_a   1.000
_cell.length_b   1.000
_cell.length_c   1.000
_cell.angle_alpha   90.00
_cell.angle_beta   90.00
_cell.angle_gamma   90.00
#
_symmetry.space_group_name_H-M   'P 1'
#
loop_
_entity.id
_entity.type
_entity.pdbx_description
1 polymer ?
#
loop_
_entity_poly.entity_id
_entity_poly.type
_entity_poly.pdbx_seq_one_letter_code
_entity_poly.pdbx_strand_id
1 'polypeptide(L)' 'MQEYIDKCECYIHSLKQGEQNVLAEATIIKRLGDNDYLADYNGVKCHAIFNPFAGRYFVDDKYGVIREPAGREQSR' A
#
# COMPACT_ATOMS: atom_id res chain seq x y z
N MET A 1 -2.94 -12.11 -16.72
CA MET A 1 -2.02 -10.95 -16.67
C MET A 1 -2.55 -10.08 -15.55
N GLN A 2 -1.86 -9.95 -14.42
CA GLN A 2 -2.38 -9.18 -13.29
C GLN A 2 -2.44 -7.72 -13.74
N GLU A 3 -3.63 -7.14 -13.86
CA GLU A 3 -3.79 -5.72 -14.15
C GLU A 3 -3.30 -4.92 -12.95
N TYR A 4 -2.14 -4.28 -13.08
CA TYR A 4 -1.63 -3.30 -12.14
C TYR A 4 -1.52 -1.96 -12.86
N ILE A 5 -1.81 -0.87 -12.14
CA ILE A 5 -1.67 0.49 -12.65
C ILE A 5 -0.21 0.77 -12.95
N ASP A 6 0.66 0.51 -11.99
CA ASP A 6 2.08 0.83 -12.09
C ASP A 6 2.92 0.02 -11.10
N LYS A 7 4.22 -0.12 -11.38
CA LYS A 7 5.20 -0.70 -10.45
C LYS A 7 6.30 0.32 -10.24
N CYS A 8 6.43 0.82 -9.01
CA CYS A 8 7.31 1.95 -8.74
C CYS A 8 7.92 1.90 -7.34
N GLU A 9 8.94 2.74 -7.13
CA GLU A 9 9.58 2.92 -5.83
C GLU A 9 8.68 3.75 -4.91
N CYS A 10 8.22 3.10 -3.84
CA CYS A 10 7.31 3.64 -2.85
C CYS A 10 8.00 3.74 -1.49
N TYR A 11 7.55 4.66 -0.64
CA TYR A 11 7.96 4.72 0.75
C TYR A 11 7.21 3.65 1.54
N ILE A 12 7.93 2.67 2.08
CA ILE A 12 7.33 1.58 2.86
C ILE A 12 7.44 1.91 4.34
N HIS A 13 6.31 1.86 5.06
CA HIS A 13 6.26 2.21 6.47
C HIS A 13 7.21 1.35 7.33
N SER A 14 7.22 0.03 7.13
CA SER A 14 8.08 -0.87 7.90
C SER A 14 9.58 -0.74 7.61
N LEU A 15 9.98 -0.18 6.47
CA LEU A 15 11.40 0.00 6.12
C LEU A 15 11.99 1.29 6.69
N LYS A 16 11.16 2.16 7.29
CA LYS A 16 11.62 3.41 7.87
C LYS A 16 12.66 3.15 8.97
N GLN A 17 13.88 3.63 8.77
CA GLN A 17 14.97 3.53 9.75
C GLN A 17 15.07 4.83 10.55
N GLY A 18 14.43 4.84 11.72
CA GLY A 18 14.31 6.04 12.55
C GLY A 18 13.46 7.12 11.86
N GLU A 19 14.08 8.24 11.51
CA GLU A 19 13.42 9.35 10.79
C GLU A 19 13.57 9.26 9.26
N GLN A 20 14.42 8.35 8.76
CA GLN A 20 14.67 8.22 7.32
C GLN A 20 13.64 7.32 6.65
N ASN A 21 12.92 7.89 5.68
CA ASN A 21 12.02 7.11 4.83
C ASN A 21 12.85 6.33 3.80
N VAL A 22 12.60 5.03 3.71
CA VAL A 22 13.29 4.14 2.78
C VAL A 22 12.36 3.79 1.62
N LEU A 23 12.91 3.82 0.41
CA LEU A 23 12.22 3.43 -0.80
C LEU A 23 12.36 1.93 -1.02
N ALA A 24 11.26 1.29 -1.41
CA ALA A 24 11.31 -0.04 -1.98
C ALA A 24 10.27 -0.19 -3.08
N GLU A 25 10.44 -1.20 -3.89
CA GLU A 25 9.56 -1.49 -5.01
C GLU A 25 8.22 -2.05 -4.48
N ALA A 26 7.11 -1.45 -4.93
CA ALA A 26 5.77 -1.95 -4.70
C ALA A 26 4.95 -1.82 -5.99
N THR A 27 3.90 -2.64 -6.09
CA THR A 27 3.03 -2.67 -7.27
C THR A 27 1.70 -2.02 -6.92
N ILE A 28 1.36 -0.91 -7.57
CA ILE A 28 0.07 -0.24 -7.40
C ILE A 28 -0.95 -0.96 -8.27
N ILE A 29 -1.93 -1.61 -7.64
CA ILE A 29 -2.93 -2.44 -8.30
C ILE A 29 -4.08 -1.58 -8.81
N LYS A 30 -4.73 -0.80 -7.93
CA LYS A 30 -5.91 0.00 -8.27
C LYS A 30 -6.14 1.14 -7.30
N ARG A 31 -6.91 2.15 -7.69
CA ARG A 31 -7.43 3.19 -6.77
C ARG A 31 -8.65 2.64 -6.02
N LEU A 32 -8.66 2.76 -4.69
CA LEU A 32 -9.76 2.34 -3.82
C LEU A 32 -10.69 3.51 -3.49
N GLY A 33 -10.14 4.72 -3.36
CA GLY A 33 -10.88 5.90 -2.94
C GLY A 33 -10.16 7.20 -3.25
N ASP A 34 -10.47 8.26 -2.50
CA ASP A 34 -9.80 9.54 -2.71
C ASP A 34 -8.39 9.52 -2.14
N ASN A 35 -7.40 9.67 -3.04
CA ASN A 35 -5.98 9.49 -2.74
C ASN A 35 -5.60 8.18 -2.02
N ASP A 36 -6.46 7.16 -2.12
CA ASP A 36 -6.26 5.83 -1.51
C ASP A 36 -6.13 4.78 -2.62
N TYR A 37 -5.03 4.03 -2.56
CA TYR A 37 -4.62 3.06 -3.57
C TYR A 37 -4.31 1.72 -2.93
N LEU A 38 -4.65 0.65 -3.64
CA LEU A 38 -4.25 -0.70 -3.32
C LEU A 38 -2.84 -0.93 -3.84
N ALA A 39 -1.89 -1.18 -2.95
CA ALA A 39 -0.55 -1.62 -3.28
C ALA A 39 -0.36 -3.10 -2.92
N ASP A 40 0.47 -3.80 -3.68
CA ASP A 40 1.05 -5.08 -3.33
C ASP A 40 2.53 -4.89 -3.03
N TYR A 41 2.91 -5.21 -1.80
CA TYR A 41 4.30 -5.21 -1.36
C TYR A 41 4.64 -6.61 -0.84
N ASN A 42 5.54 -7.31 -1.53
CA ASN A 42 5.92 -8.70 -1.21
C ASN A 42 4.73 -9.67 -1.07
N GLY A 43 3.67 -9.51 -1.88
CA GLY A 43 2.46 -10.35 -1.82
C GLY A 43 1.48 -9.95 -0.71
N VAL A 44 1.77 -8.88 0.03
CA VAL A 44 0.86 -8.30 1.02
C VAL A 44 0.14 -7.13 0.37
N LYS A 45 -1.19 -7.21 0.35
CA LYS A 45 -2.05 -6.10 -0.10
C LYS A 45 -2.19 -5.08 1.01
N CYS A 46 -1.92 -3.81 0.71
CA CYS A 46 -1.97 -2.71 1.66
C CYS A 46 -2.51 -1.42 1.03
N HIS A 47 -2.93 -0.51 1.89
CA HIS A 47 -3.30 0.85 1.51
C HIS A 47 -2.04 1.68 1.22
N ALA A 48 -2.15 2.52 0.20
CA ALA A 48 -1.11 3.42 -0.23
C ALA A 48 -1.70 4.80 -0.56
N ILE A 49 -0.97 5.85 -0.21
CA ILE A 49 -1.38 7.24 -0.43
C ILE A 49 -0.39 7.91 -1.36
N PHE A 50 -0.87 8.61 -2.39
CA PHE A 50 0.01 9.36 -3.28
C PHE A 50 0.35 10.73 -2.69
N ASN A 51 1.64 11.03 -2.59
CA ASN A 51 2.13 12.34 -2.19
C ASN A 51 2.59 13.14 -3.42
N PRO A 52 1.82 14.15 -3.86
CA PRO A 52 2.15 14.94 -5.04
C PRO A 52 3.42 15.80 -4.88
N PHE A 53 3.84 16.13 -3.65
CA PHE A 53 5.06 16.90 -3.42
C PHE A 53 6.33 16.07 -3.66
N ALA A 54 6.28 14.79 -3.30
CA ALA A 54 7.38 13.84 -3.53
C ALA A 54 7.24 13.09 -4.88
N GLY A 55 6.06 13.14 -5.50
CA GLY A 55 5.72 12.36 -6.69
C GLY A 55 5.75 10.85 -6.45
N ARG A 56 5.47 10.40 -5.21
CA ARG A 56 5.63 9.01 -4.79
C ARG A 56 4.50 8.52 -3.90
N TYR A 57 4.29 7.21 -3.88
CA TYR A 57 3.34 6.56 -2.99
C TYR A 57 3.97 6.26 -1.63
N PHE A 58 3.17 6.42 -0.58
CA PHE A 58 3.45 5.99 0.79
C PHE A 58 2.61 4.77 1.08
N VAL A 59 3.24 3.61 1.17
CA VAL A 59 2.61 2.31 1.41
C VAL A 59 2.65 2.01 2.91
N ASP A 60 1.47 1.83 3.50
CA ASP A 60 1.35 1.44 4.91
C ASP A 60 1.18 -0.08 5.00
N ASP A 61 2.29 -0.80 4.98
CA ASP A 61 2.35 -2.25 5.14
C ASP A 61 2.20 -2.71 6.59
N LYS A 62 2.08 -1.78 7.55
CA LYS A 62 1.99 -2.11 8.98
C LYS A 62 0.56 -2.02 9.51
N TYR A 63 -0.10 -0.88 9.31
CA TYR A 63 -1.47 -0.66 9.78
C TYR A 63 -2.49 -0.68 8.64
N GLY A 64 -2.05 -0.39 7.42
CA GLY A 64 -2.86 -0.37 6.21
C GLY A 64 -2.96 -1.72 5.50
N VAL A 65 -2.57 -2.84 6.13
CA VAL A 65 -2.68 -4.17 5.51
C VAL A 65 -4.15 -4.55 5.31
N ILE A 66 -4.52 -4.83 4.06
CA ILE A 66 -5.85 -5.31 3.70
C ILE A 66 -5.86 -6.82 3.85
N ARG A 67 -6.37 -7.26 5.00
CA ARG A 67 -6.70 -8.67 5.19
C ARG A 67 -8.10 -8.88 4.63
N GLU A 68 -8.23 -9.80 3.69
CA GLU A 68 -9.56 -10.32 3.36
C GLU A 68 -10.20 -10.82 4.66
N PRO A 69 -11.41 -10.39 5.01
CA PRO A 69 -12.05 -10.86 6.22
C PRO A 69 -12.29 -12.36 6.05
N ALA A 70 -11.49 -13.18 6.75
CA ALA A 70 -11.86 -14.56 6.99
C ALA A 70 -13.16 -14.53 7.81
N GLY A 71 -14.31 -14.60 7.12
CA GLY A 71 -15.63 -14.79 7.69
C GLY A 71 -15.95 -13.99 8.95
N ARG A 72 -16.16 -12.66 8.85
CA ARG A 72 -16.93 -11.96 9.88
C ARG A 72 -18.39 -12.40 9.75
N GLU A 73 -18.71 -13.52 10.41
CA GLU A 73 -20.06 -13.87 10.83
C GLU A 73 -20.67 -12.64 11.52
N GLN A 74 -21.61 -12.01 10.81
CA GLN A 74 -22.39 -10.90 11.33
C GLN A 74 -23.20 -11.43 12.51
N SER A 75 -22.76 -11.14 13.72
CA SER A 75 -23.50 -11.42 14.94
C SER A 75 -23.40 -10.24 15.89
N ARG A 76 -24.28 -9.26 15.70
CA ARG A 76 -25.33 -8.91 16.67
C ARG A 76 -26.24 -7.80 16.15
#